data_AF-A0A3N9RUZ1-F1
#
_entry.id   AF-A0A3N9RUZ1-F1
#
_cell.length_a   1.000
_cell.length_b   1.000
_cell.length_c   1.000
_cell.angle_alpha   90.00
_cell.angle_beta   90.00
_cell.angle_gamma   90.00
#
_symmetry.space_group_name_H-M   'P 1'
#
loop_
_entity.id
_entity.type
_entity.pdbx_description
1 polymer ?
#
loop_
_entity_poly.entity_id
_entity_poly.type
_entity_poly.pdbx_seq_one_letter_code
_entity_poly.pdbx_strand_id
1 'polypeptide(L)'
;MATLQRQFLATTGLHALVTLTDGKATLGEFQAAAEQEQAARIEEASVKAVKDAAELAERADARAAAVKATFAAMANDPALRRNREAKELRQRFGVGYIESEDYRRVMALLRQVATGQRLTVEDLAWLKTEADYCWTDELQRAWHALEAEALTKAWESSGDPWNAVNASGHWRKAGEPERALRLTDAALAKVGSNPKLRSALATTRGGAMRDLRRLDEAKALASEAHQLTSSDYRPCTLLGAVHIELGDLPAGHEWYAKAETLALLWQKFG
;
A
#
# COMPACT_ATOMS: atom_id res chain seq x y z
N MET A 1 -28.14 66.28 -43.71
CA MET A 1 -27.47 65.37 -42.75
C MET A 1 -26.41 66.12 -41.97
N ALA A 2 -26.36 65.97 -40.64
CA ALA A 2 -25.43 66.69 -39.77
C ALA A 2 -23.98 66.15 -39.91
N THR A 3 -22.98 67.01 -39.67
CA THR A 3 -21.54 66.67 -39.84
C THR A 3 -21.13 65.43 -39.03
N LEU A 4 -21.59 65.32 -37.78
CA LEU A 4 -21.33 64.18 -36.90
C LEU A 4 -21.86 62.85 -37.44
N GLN A 5 -23.06 62.85 -38.02
CA GLN A 5 -23.65 61.65 -38.63
C GLN A 5 -22.82 61.21 -39.84
N ARG A 6 -22.29 62.17 -40.60
CA ARG A 6 -21.46 61.93 -41.80
C ARG A 6 -20.11 61.31 -41.43
N GLN A 7 -19.50 61.84 -40.37
CA GLN A 7 -18.26 61.32 -39.82
C GLN A 7 -18.41 59.89 -39.29
N PHE A 8 -19.49 59.62 -38.55
CA PHE A 8 -19.78 58.29 -38.02
C PHE A 8 -19.96 57.25 -39.13
N LEU A 9 -20.71 57.58 -40.19
CA LEU A 9 -20.89 56.67 -41.33
C LEU A 9 -19.56 56.41 -42.07
N ALA A 10 -18.73 57.44 -42.24
CA ALA A 10 -17.42 57.29 -42.88
C ALA A 10 -16.46 56.44 -42.02
N THR A 11 -16.43 56.62 -40.71
CA THR A 11 -15.54 55.85 -39.82
C THR A 11 -15.98 54.41 -39.60
N THR A 12 -17.25 54.08 -39.91
CA THR A 12 -17.81 52.72 -39.86
C THR A 12 -17.84 52.03 -41.23
N GLY A 13 -17.24 52.66 -42.26
CA GLY A 13 -17.12 52.08 -43.61
C GLY A 13 -18.45 52.05 -44.38
N LEU A 14 -19.38 52.98 -44.12
CA LEU A 14 -20.66 53.15 -44.82
C LEU A 14 -20.57 54.28 -45.85
N HIS A 15 -19.58 54.22 -46.76
CA HIS A 15 -19.29 55.32 -47.69
C HIS A 15 -20.34 55.44 -48.80
N ALA A 16 -20.96 54.35 -49.22
CA ALA A 16 -22.08 54.35 -50.16
C ALA A 16 -23.26 55.17 -49.62
N LEU A 17 -23.57 55.00 -48.33
CA LEU A 17 -24.64 55.76 -47.67
C LEU A 17 -24.29 57.25 -47.55
N VAL A 18 -23.03 57.59 -47.26
CA VAL A 18 -22.56 58.98 -47.28
C VAL A 18 -22.75 59.60 -48.66
N THR A 19 -22.38 58.88 -49.72
CA THR A 19 -22.47 59.35 -51.11
C THR A 19 -23.91 59.56 -51.56
N LEU A 20 -24.84 58.67 -51.17
CA LEU A 20 -26.27 58.83 -51.40
C LEU A 20 -26.83 60.06 -50.66
N THR A 21 -26.48 60.25 -49.39
CA THR A 21 -26.96 61.38 -48.57
C THR A 21 -26.42 62.73 -49.02
N ASP A 22 -25.29 62.75 -49.73
CA ASP A 22 -24.71 63.92 -50.38
C ASP A 22 -25.35 64.22 -51.75
N GLY A 23 -26.27 63.39 -52.23
CA GLY A 23 -26.92 63.53 -53.53
C GLY A 23 -26.00 63.22 -54.73
N LYS A 24 -24.87 62.56 -54.48
CA LYS A 24 -23.82 62.27 -55.49
C LYS A 24 -23.97 60.91 -56.18
N ALA A 25 -24.98 60.13 -55.79
CA ALA A 25 -25.28 58.82 -56.35
C ALA A 25 -26.80 58.62 -56.43
N THR A 26 -27.24 57.86 -57.43
CA THR A 26 -28.61 57.37 -57.56
C THR A 26 -28.87 56.18 -56.63
N LEU A 27 -30.14 55.83 -56.43
CA LEU A 27 -30.51 54.69 -55.58
C LEU A 27 -29.91 53.36 -56.08
N GLY A 28 -29.84 53.16 -57.41
CA GLY A 28 -29.25 51.95 -58.00
C GLY A 28 -27.73 51.88 -57.81
N GLU A 29 -27.02 53.01 -57.95
CA GLU A 29 -25.58 53.10 -57.68
C GLU A 29 -25.26 52.87 -56.20
N PHE A 30 -26.10 53.40 -55.29
CA PHE A 30 -26.01 53.11 -53.86
C PHE A 30 -26.17 51.63 -53.56
N GLN A 31 -27.17 50.96 -54.12
CA GLN A 31 -27.43 49.54 -53.88
C GLN A 31 -26.22 48.67 -54.29
N ALA A 32 -25.69 48.89 -55.49
CA ALA A 32 -24.51 48.17 -55.97
C ALA A 32 -23.25 48.43 -55.12
N ALA A 33 -23.00 49.69 -54.72
CA ALA A 33 -21.87 50.04 -53.88
C ALA A 33 -22.01 49.52 -52.43
N ALA A 34 -23.22 49.56 -51.87
CA ALA A 34 -23.51 49.07 -50.53
C ALA A 34 -23.37 47.55 -50.43
N GLU A 35 -23.77 46.80 -51.47
CA GLU A 35 -23.54 45.35 -51.56
C GLU A 35 -22.04 45.02 -51.55
N GLN A 36 -21.22 45.75 -52.31
CA GLN A 36 -19.77 45.58 -52.32
C GLN A 36 -19.13 45.93 -50.96
N GLU A 37 -19.53 47.04 -50.33
CA GLU A 37 -19.06 47.42 -48.99
C GLU A 37 -19.47 46.40 -47.92
N GLN A 38 -20.69 45.88 -48.00
CA GLN A 38 -21.17 44.86 -47.08
C GLN A 38 -20.42 43.54 -47.27
N ALA A 39 -20.19 43.11 -48.51
CA ALA A 39 -19.42 41.91 -48.81
C ALA A 39 -17.97 42.04 -48.31
N ALA A 40 -17.31 43.18 -48.53
CA ALA A 40 -15.96 43.44 -48.05
C ALA A 40 -15.87 43.39 -46.52
N ARG A 41 -16.85 43.96 -45.81
CA ARG A 41 -16.89 43.91 -44.33
C ARG A 41 -17.14 42.51 -43.78
N ILE A 42 -18.00 41.72 -44.43
CA ILE A 42 -18.22 40.33 -44.03
C ILE A 42 -16.92 39.53 -44.21
N GLU A 43 -16.24 39.70 -45.34
CA GLU A 43 -14.97 39.03 -45.61
C GLU A 43 -13.91 39.43 -44.56
N GLU A 44 -13.72 40.73 -44.32
CA GLU A 44 -12.77 41.23 -43.32
C GLU A 44 -13.09 40.74 -41.90
N ALA A 45 -14.37 40.73 -41.52
CA ALA A 45 -14.81 40.19 -40.23
C ALA A 45 -14.56 38.68 -40.13
N SER A 46 -14.74 37.93 -41.22
CA SER A 46 -14.48 36.48 -41.25
C SER A 46 -13.00 36.16 -41.12
N VAL A 47 -12.14 36.89 -41.85
CA VAL A 47 -10.67 36.75 -41.76
C VAL A 47 -10.19 37.10 -40.36
N LYS A 48 -10.72 38.19 -39.77
CA LYS A 48 -10.42 38.56 -38.40
C LYS A 48 -10.88 37.49 -37.40
N ALA A 49 -12.09 36.96 -37.55
CA ALA A 49 -12.60 35.91 -36.66
C ALA A 49 -11.75 34.63 -36.72
N VAL A 50 -11.30 34.22 -37.92
CA VAL A 50 -10.40 33.07 -38.07
C VAL A 50 -9.06 33.33 -37.39
N LYS A 51 -8.49 34.52 -37.56
CA LYS A 51 -7.24 34.90 -36.89
C LYS A 51 -7.38 34.94 -35.36
N ASP A 52 -8.42 35.58 -34.86
CA ASP A 52 -8.68 35.67 -33.42
C ASP A 52 -8.93 34.28 -32.81
N ALA A 53 -9.62 33.38 -33.53
CA ALA A 53 -9.82 31.99 -33.11
C ALA A 53 -8.51 31.19 -33.09
N ALA A 54 -7.63 31.38 -34.08
CA ALA A 54 -6.32 30.75 -34.12
C ALA A 54 -5.43 31.22 -32.96
N GLU A 55 -5.39 32.54 -32.69
CA GLU A 55 -4.65 33.10 -31.55
C GLU A 55 -5.19 32.59 -30.20
N LEU A 56 -6.51 32.43 -30.07
CA LEU A 56 -7.12 31.88 -28.86
C LEU A 56 -6.76 30.41 -28.66
N ALA A 57 -6.78 29.61 -29.74
CA ALA A 57 -6.39 28.21 -29.70
C ALA A 57 -4.90 28.05 -29.31
N GLU A 58 -4.01 28.85 -29.91
CA GLU A 58 -2.58 28.83 -29.57
C GLU A 58 -2.34 29.21 -28.11
N ARG A 59 -3.04 30.24 -27.60
CA ARG A 59 -2.96 30.61 -26.18
C ARG A 59 -3.50 29.52 -25.26
N ALA A 60 -4.56 28.81 -25.66
CA ALA A 60 -5.11 27.70 -24.89
C ALA A 60 -4.12 26.52 -24.85
N ASP A 61 -3.52 26.16 -25.99
CA ASP A 61 -2.52 25.10 -26.09
C ASP A 61 -1.26 25.45 -25.30
N ALA A 62 -0.77 26.70 -25.38
CA ALA A 62 0.37 27.17 -24.60
C ALA A 62 0.09 27.12 -23.10
N ARG A 63 -1.12 27.49 -22.65
CA ARG A 63 -1.54 27.36 -21.25
C ARG A 63 -1.61 25.90 -20.82
N ALA A 64 -2.19 25.03 -21.64
CA ALA A 64 -2.26 23.59 -21.35
C ALA A 64 -0.86 22.96 -21.25
N ALA A 65 0.05 23.33 -22.15
CA ALA A 65 1.44 22.89 -22.12
C ALA A 65 2.18 23.40 -20.87
N ALA A 66 1.99 24.66 -20.50
CA ALA A 66 2.58 25.23 -19.29
C ALA A 66 2.09 24.52 -18.02
N VAL A 67 0.79 24.23 -17.92
CA VAL A 67 0.19 23.47 -16.82
C VAL A 67 0.76 22.03 -16.78
N LYS A 68 0.87 21.37 -17.92
CA LYS A 68 1.48 20.04 -17.99
C LYS A 68 2.94 20.06 -17.53
N ALA A 69 3.71 21.06 -17.93
CA ALA A 69 5.11 21.22 -17.54
C ALA A 69 5.27 21.47 -16.03
N THR A 70 4.41 22.29 -15.41
CA THR A 70 4.45 22.50 -13.96
C THR A 70 4.12 21.23 -13.18
N PHE A 71 3.10 20.47 -13.59
CA PHE A 71 2.81 19.16 -12.97
C PHE A 71 3.97 18.17 -13.12
N ALA A 72 4.63 18.13 -14.29
CA ALA A 72 5.80 17.29 -14.50
C ALA A 72 6.99 17.72 -13.62
N ALA A 73 7.22 19.02 -13.45
CA ALA A 73 8.24 19.55 -12.55
C ALA A 73 7.96 19.20 -11.08
N MET A 74 6.71 19.34 -10.63
CA MET A 74 6.30 18.96 -9.27
C MET A 74 6.42 17.46 -9.01
N ALA A 75 6.13 16.61 -10.01
CA ALA A 75 6.30 15.17 -9.88
C ALA A 75 7.78 14.76 -9.70
N ASN A 76 8.70 15.52 -10.29
CA ASN A 76 10.14 15.31 -10.20
C ASN A 76 10.81 16.09 -9.05
N ASP A 77 10.06 16.89 -8.30
CA ASP A 77 10.58 17.63 -7.15
C ASP A 77 11.08 16.64 -6.08
N PRO A 78 12.36 16.69 -5.68
CA PRO A 78 12.94 15.74 -4.73
C PRO A 78 12.30 15.77 -3.33
N ALA A 79 11.74 16.89 -2.89
CA ALA A 79 11.06 16.98 -1.60
C ALA A 79 9.68 16.36 -1.67
N LEU A 80 8.91 16.64 -2.73
CA LEU A 80 7.59 16.01 -2.93
C LEU A 80 7.70 14.51 -3.13
N ARG A 81 8.72 14.04 -3.87
CA ARG A 81 8.99 12.61 -4.03
C ARG A 81 9.32 11.95 -2.70
N ARG A 82 10.24 12.50 -1.90
CA ARG A 82 10.58 11.97 -0.56
C ARG A 82 9.36 11.94 0.36
N ASN A 83 8.50 12.96 0.32
CA ASN A 83 7.26 12.99 1.10
C ASN A 83 6.28 11.91 0.67
N ARG A 84 6.15 11.66 -0.64
CA ARG A 84 5.33 10.57 -1.17
C ARG A 84 5.89 9.21 -0.74
N GLU A 85 7.18 8.96 -0.94
CA GLU A 85 7.85 7.72 -0.54
C GLU A 85 7.72 7.47 0.97
N ALA A 86 7.89 8.50 1.80
CA ALA A 86 7.71 8.41 3.25
C ALA A 86 6.26 8.08 3.64
N LYS A 87 5.28 8.65 2.93
CA LYS A 87 3.85 8.35 3.14
C LYS A 87 3.52 6.92 2.73
N GLU A 88 3.96 6.49 1.55
CA GLU A 88 3.77 5.12 1.05
C GLU A 88 4.40 4.09 1.98
N LEU A 89 5.61 4.37 2.48
CA LEU A 89 6.29 3.47 3.41
C LEU A 89 5.53 3.30 4.73
N ARG A 90 5.04 4.40 5.31
CA ARG A 90 4.20 4.35 6.51
C ARG A 90 2.90 3.59 6.24
N GLN A 91 2.22 3.87 5.13
CA GLN A 91 1.00 3.18 4.73
C GLN A 91 1.20 1.67 4.55
N ARG A 92 2.30 1.25 3.91
CA ARG A 92 2.65 -0.17 3.73
C ARG A 92 2.70 -0.94 5.05
N PHE A 93 3.17 -0.28 6.10
CA PHE A 93 3.29 -0.87 7.43
C PHE A 93 2.17 -0.39 8.38
N GLY A 94 1.08 0.20 7.89
CA GLY A 94 -0.02 0.65 8.74
C GLY A 94 0.36 1.73 9.77
N VAL A 95 1.54 2.33 9.66
CA VAL A 95 2.04 3.31 10.65
C VAL A 95 1.37 4.65 10.42
N GLY A 96 0.74 5.17 11.48
CA GLY A 96 0.04 6.45 11.46
C GLY A 96 0.96 7.65 11.56
N TYR A 97 0.57 8.60 12.41
CA TYR A 97 1.43 9.71 12.80
C TYR A 97 2.63 9.19 13.61
N ILE A 98 3.80 9.80 13.44
CA ILE A 98 5.02 9.46 14.16
C ILE A 98 5.48 10.73 14.87
N GLU A 99 5.78 10.62 16.17
CA GLU A 99 6.30 11.75 16.93
C GLU A 99 7.61 12.27 16.32
N SER A 100 7.84 13.57 16.45
CA SER A 100 8.98 14.23 15.81
C SER A 100 10.33 13.67 16.28
N GLU A 101 10.39 13.25 17.54
CA GLU A 101 11.54 12.65 18.21
C GLU A 101 11.88 11.27 17.63
N ASP A 102 10.85 10.48 17.33
CA ASP A 102 10.97 9.10 16.84
C ASP A 102 11.08 9.02 15.32
N TYR A 103 10.62 10.06 14.61
CA TYR A 103 10.44 10.06 13.16
C TYR A 103 11.65 9.52 12.39
N ARG A 104 12.86 10.01 12.74
CA ARG A 104 14.08 9.60 12.03
C ARG A 104 14.37 8.11 12.23
N ARG A 105 14.22 7.60 13.47
CA ARG A 105 14.51 6.20 13.81
C ARG A 105 13.47 5.28 13.22
N VAL A 106 12.18 5.57 13.42
CA VAL A 106 11.08 4.76 12.86
C VAL A 106 11.20 4.68 11.34
N MET A 107 11.36 5.80 10.64
CA MET A 107 11.48 5.80 9.18
C MET A 107 12.73 5.03 8.69
N ALA A 108 13.81 4.98 9.47
CA ALA A 108 14.97 4.14 9.14
C ALA A 108 14.64 2.64 9.29
N LEU A 109 14.01 2.24 10.39
CA LEU A 109 13.60 0.85 10.63
C LEU A 109 12.57 0.36 9.59
N LEU A 110 11.59 1.21 9.21
CA LEU A 110 10.64 0.86 8.15
C LEU A 110 11.35 0.62 6.81
N ARG A 111 12.35 1.43 6.45
CA ARG A 111 13.14 1.21 5.23
C ARG A 111 13.95 -0.09 5.31
N GLN A 112 14.52 -0.38 6.47
CA GLN A 112 15.27 -1.61 6.73
C GLN A 112 14.37 -2.84 6.48
N VAL A 113 13.20 -2.89 7.11
CA VAL A 113 12.23 -3.98 6.89
C VAL A 113 11.76 -4.02 5.43
N ALA A 114 11.45 -2.87 4.81
CA ALA A 114 10.99 -2.81 3.42
C ALA A 114 12.00 -3.33 2.40
N THR A 115 13.29 -3.22 2.71
CA THR A 115 14.41 -3.71 1.88
C THR A 115 14.83 -5.14 2.23
N GLY A 116 14.09 -5.81 3.12
CA GLY A 116 14.35 -7.21 3.49
C GLY A 116 15.43 -7.40 4.55
N GLN A 117 15.82 -6.33 5.25
CA GLN A 117 16.82 -6.39 6.30
C GLN A 117 16.17 -6.64 7.66
N ARG A 118 16.72 -7.60 8.41
CA ARG A 118 16.25 -7.94 9.76
C ARG A 118 16.57 -6.82 10.75
N LEU A 119 15.69 -6.62 11.73
CA LEU A 119 15.91 -5.68 12.82
C LEU A 119 16.86 -6.29 13.87
N THR A 120 17.61 -5.42 14.54
CA THR A 120 18.41 -5.85 15.70
C THR A 120 17.50 -6.07 16.91
N VAL A 121 18.00 -6.80 17.91
CA VAL A 121 17.26 -7.01 19.18
C VAL A 121 17.01 -5.69 19.90
N GLU A 122 17.97 -4.76 19.85
CA GLU A 122 17.85 -3.43 20.45
C GLU A 122 16.78 -2.59 19.76
N ASP A 123 16.76 -2.56 18.42
CA ASP A 123 15.75 -1.82 17.67
C ASP A 123 14.36 -2.40 17.87
N LEU A 124 14.25 -3.73 17.93
CA LEU A 124 12.98 -4.40 18.20
C LEU A 124 12.48 -4.11 19.63
N ALA A 125 13.38 -4.09 20.62
CA ALA A 125 13.04 -3.76 21.99
C ALA A 125 12.54 -2.31 22.08
N TRP A 126 13.31 -1.37 21.54
CA TRP A 126 12.94 0.04 21.51
C TRP A 126 11.60 0.28 20.81
N LEU A 127 11.37 -0.36 19.67
CA LEU A 127 10.11 -0.22 18.93
C LEU A 127 8.90 -0.79 19.69
N LYS A 128 9.11 -1.76 20.57
CA LYS A 128 8.05 -2.35 21.40
C LYS A 128 7.80 -1.62 22.73
N THR A 129 8.74 -0.80 23.19
CA THR A 129 8.64 -0.12 24.50
C THR A 129 8.48 1.38 24.36
N GLU A 130 9.30 2.01 23.52
CA GLU A 130 9.33 3.47 23.37
C GLU A 130 8.45 3.97 22.23
N ALA A 131 8.28 3.16 21.17
CA ALA A 131 7.49 3.50 19.98
C ALA A 131 6.44 2.44 19.64
N ASP A 132 5.79 1.87 20.66
CA ASP A 132 4.80 0.79 20.53
C ASP A 132 3.63 1.14 19.60
N TYR A 133 3.24 2.41 19.55
CA TYR A 133 2.24 2.96 18.64
C TYR A 133 2.65 2.88 17.15
N CYS A 134 3.94 2.67 16.85
CA CYS A 134 4.46 2.36 15.52
C CYS A 134 4.63 0.85 15.28
N TRP A 135 4.49 0.00 16.30
CA TRP A 135 4.64 -1.46 16.22
C TRP A 135 3.33 -2.15 15.79
N THR A 136 2.85 -1.76 14.62
CA THR A 136 1.58 -2.21 14.03
C THR A 136 1.60 -3.69 13.63
N ASP A 137 0.42 -4.25 13.39
CA ASP A 137 0.29 -5.64 12.95
C ASP A 137 0.96 -5.88 11.58
N GLU A 138 0.89 -4.93 10.66
CA GLU A 138 1.56 -5.01 9.35
C GLU A 138 3.08 -5.07 9.50
N LEU A 139 3.65 -4.23 10.38
CA LEU A 139 5.08 -4.22 10.64
C LEU A 139 5.53 -5.50 11.36
N GLN A 140 4.72 -5.97 12.31
CA GLN A 140 4.93 -7.24 12.99
C GLN A 140 4.96 -8.42 12.02
N ARG A 141 3.97 -8.51 11.11
CA ARG A 141 3.92 -9.56 10.09
C ARG A 141 5.15 -9.53 9.19
N ALA A 142 5.55 -8.34 8.73
CA ALA A 142 6.73 -8.19 7.89
C ALA A 142 8.02 -8.59 8.62
N TRP A 143 8.19 -8.18 9.87
CA TRP A 143 9.32 -8.61 10.71
C TRP A 143 9.33 -10.14 10.90
N HIS A 144 8.18 -10.72 11.23
CA HIS A 144 8.03 -12.16 11.38
C HIS A 144 8.39 -12.91 10.09
N ALA A 145 8.01 -12.41 8.92
CA ALA A 145 8.40 -13.00 7.64
C ALA A 145 9.93 -13.04 7.47
N LEU A 146 10.65 -11.94 7.76
CA LEU A 146 12.11 -11.89 7.65
C LEU A 146 12.82 -12.86 8.60
N GLU A 147 12.33 -12.96 9.84
CA GLU A 147 12.84 -13.94 10.81
C GLU A 147 12.60 -15.37 10.34
N ALA A 148 11.41 -15.65 9.79
CA ALA A 148 11.06 -16.96 9.28
C ALA A 148 11.95 -17.35 8.09
N GLU A 149 12.26 -16.43 7.17
CA GLU A 149 13.18 -16.67 6.06
C GLU A 149 14.58 -16.96 6.52
N ALA A 150 15.11 -16.18 7.47
CA ALA A 150 16.45 -16.40 7.98
C ALA A 150 16.59 -17.75 8.69
N LEU A 151 15.61 -18.13 9.51
CA LEU A 151 15.57 -19.43 10.17
C LEU A 151 15.36 -20.58 9.17
N THR A 152 14.55 -20.38 8.13
CA THR A 152 14.37 -21.37 7.05
C THR A 152 15.71 -21.61 6.32
N LYS A 153 16.41 -20.55 5.93
CA LYS A 153 17.74 -20.64 5.30
C LYS A 153 18.77 -21.29 6.22
N ALA A 154 18.73 -20.98 7.52
CA ALA A 154 19.60 -21.61 8.51
C ALA A 154 19.35 -23.12 8.61
N TRP A 155 18.08 -23.55 8.62
CA TRP A 155 17.71 -24.96 8.59
C TRP A 155 18.16 -25.65 7.28
N GLU A 156 17.95 -25.02 6.13
CA GLU A 156 18.37 -25.57 4.84
C GLU A 156 19.89 -25.78 4.78
N SER A 157 20.66 -24.90 5.42
CA SER A 157 22.12 -24.94 5.43
C SER A 157 22.70 -25.90 6.48
N SER A 158 22.17 -25.89 7.70
CA SER A 158 22.72 -26.68 8.82
C SER A 158 22.03 -28.03 9.03
N GLY A 159 20.80 -28.18 8.54
CA GLY A 159 19.93 -29.31 8.84
C GLY A 159 19.35 -29.32 10.26
N ASP A 160 19.65 -28.31 11.10
CA ASP A 160 19.17 -28.26 12.49
C ASP A 160 17.64 -28.08 12.54
N PRO A 161 16.88 -29.10 13.00
CA PRO A 161 15.43 -29.05 13.00
C PRO A 161 14.84 -27.98 13.93
N TRP A 162 15.59 -27.48 14.91
CA TRP A 162 15.11 -26.38 15.77
C TRP A 162 14.92 -25.08 14.99
N ASN A 163 15.74 -24.83 13.97
CA ASN A 163 15.54 -23.71 13.07
C ASN A 163 14.21 -23.83 12.31
N ALA A 164 13.83 -25.03 11.87
CA ALA A 164 12.53 -25.27 11.24
C ALA A 164 11.35 -25.08 12.21
N VAL A 165 11.50 -25.54 13.46
CA VAL A 165 10.48 -25.34 14.51
C VAL A 165 10.24 -23.85 14.76
N ASN A 166 11.32 -23.08 14.93
CA ASN A 166 11.24 -21.65 15.19
C ASN A 166 10.72 -20.88 13.97
N ALA A 167 11.21 -21.19 12.77
CA ALA A 167 10.73 -20.62 11.51
C ALA A 167 9.23 -20.84 11.31
N SER A 168 8.72 -22.04 11.61
CA SER A 168 7.28 -22.34 11.55
C SER A 168 6.46 -21.38 12.42
N GLY A 169 6.90 -21.11 13.65
CA GLY A 169 6.24 -20.14 14.53
C GLY A 169 6.22 -18.72 13.95
N HIS A 170 7.30 -18.30 13.30
CA HIS A 170 7.37 -17.00 12.64
C HIS A 170 6.53 -16.96 11.35
N TRP A 171 6.51 -18.02 10.54
CA TRP A 171 5.67 -18.10 9.34
C TRP A 171 4.18 -17.95 9.67
N ARG A 172 3.73 -18.62 10.74
CA ARG A 172 2.36 -18.47 11.24
C ARG A 172 2.03 -17.03 11.64
N LYS A 173 2.92 -16.40 12.42
CA LYS A 173 2.76 -15.00 12.84
C LYS A 173 2.89 -13.99 11.69
N ALA A 174 3.53 -14.36 10.60
CA ALA A 174 3.56 -13.60 9.36
C ALA A 174 2.27 -13.72 8.52
N GLY A 175 1.33 -14.59 8.93
CA GLY A 175 0.12 -14.88 8.15
C GLY A 175 0.33 -15.88 7.02
N GLU A 176 1.38 -16.70 7.09
CA GLU A 176 1.80 -17.66 6.06
C GLU A 176 1.85 -19.11 6.59
N PRO A 177 0.75 -19.64 7.18
CA PRO A 177 0.74 -20.97 7.79
C PRO A 177 1.01 -22.09 6.77
N GLU A 178 0.71 -21.94 5.50
CA GLU A 178 1.04 -22.92 4.46
C GLU A 178 2.56 -23.06 4.26
N ARG A 179 3.33 -21.96 4.41
CA ARG A 179 4.80 -22.01 4.40
C ARG A 179 5.31 -22.79 5.61
N ALA A 180 4.71 -22.57 6.78
CA ALA A 180 5.00 -23.34 7.99
C ALA A 180 4.72 -24.84 7.81
N LEU A 181 3.61 -25.21 7.16
CA LEU A 181 3.28 -26.61 6.85
C LEU A 181 4.31 -27.25 5.92
N ARG A 182 4.66 -26.61 4.80
CA ARG A 182 5.67 -27.15 3.87
C ARG A 182 7.03 -27.34 4.55
N LEU A 183 7.45 -26.36 5.35
CA LEU A 183 8.70 -26.40 6.10
C LEU A 183 8.73 -27.55 7.11
N THR A 184 7.69 -27.66 7.93
CA THR A 184 7.62 -28.71 8.97
C THR A 184 7.50 -30.10 8.39
N ASP A 185 6.87 -30.26 7.22
CA ASP A 185 6.79 -31.53 6.49
C ASP A 185 8.18 -32.02 6.10
N ALA A 186 8.94 -31.14 5.44
CA ALA A 186 10.29 -31.44 4.99
C ALA A 186 11.28 -31.64 6.17
N ALA A 187 11.07 -30.95 7.30
CA ALA A 187 11.83 -31.18 8.52
C ALA A 187 11.50 -32.54 9.17
N LEU A 188 10.22 -32.92 9.23
CA LEU A 188 9.78 -34.21 9.77
C LEU A 188 10.33 -35.39 8.95
N ALA A 189 10.44 -35.25 7.62
CA ALA A 189 11.04 -36.27 6.76
C ALA A 189 12.54 -36.52 7.05
N LYS A 190 13.23 -35.53 7.63
CA LYS A 190 14.66 -35.60 7.98
C LYS A 190 14.91 -35.91 9.45
N VAL A 191 13.94 -35.63 10.32
CA VAL A 191 14.04 -35.90 11.75
C VAL A 191 13.90 -37.40 11.99
N GLY A 192 14.92 -37.99 12.59
CA GLY A 192 14.91 -39.39 13.05
C GLY A 192 13.93 -39.62 14.21
N SER A 193 14.17 -40.66 15.01
CA SER A 193 13.27 -41.08 16.09
C SER A 193 13.30 -40.20 17.36
N ASN A 194 13.93 -39.01 17.34
CA ASN A 194 14.04 -38.14 18.53
C ASN A 194 12.66 -37.63 18.97
N PRO A 195 12.12 -38.07 20.13
CA PRO A 195 10.75 -37.75 20.53
C PRO A 195 10.53 -36.26 20.78
N LYS A 196 11.53 -35.57 21.33
CA LYS A 196 11.45 -34.13 21.64
C LYS A 196 11.34 -33.29 20.37
N LEU A 197 12.14 -33.60 19.36
CA LEU A 197 12.10 -32.90 18.08
C LEU A 197 10.81 -33.18 17.30
N ARG A 198 10.39 -34.45 17.27
CA ARG A 198 9.13 -34.85 16.63
C ARG A 198 7.93 -34.16 17.29
N SER A 199 7.89 -34.13 18.62
CA SER A 199 6.86 -33.41 19.37
C SER A 199 6.84 -31.91 19.07
N ALA A 200 8.01 -31.26 19.06
CA ALA A 200 8.10 -29.83 18.76
C ALA A 200 7.62 -29.51 17.33
N LEU A 201 8.02 -30.33 16.34
CA LEU A 201 7.58 -30.21 14.95
C LEU A 201 6.08 -30.46 14.80
N ALA A 202 5.54 -31.51 15.44
CA ALA A 202 4.11 -31.81 15.44
C ALA A 202 3.28 -30.68 16.09
N THR A 203 3.76 -30.12 17.20
CA THR A 203 3.08 -29.01 17.89
C THR A 203 3.04 -27.75 17.02
N THR A 204 4.16 -27.33 16.43
CA THR A 204 4.19 -26.12 15.60
C THR A 204 3.43 -26.31 14.28
N ARG A 205 3.46 -27.52 13.69
CA ARG A 205 2.65 -27.90 12.52
C ARG A 205 1.15 -27.91 12.85
N GLY A 206 0.76 -28.47 14.00
CA GLY A 206 -0.62 -28.45 14.48
C GLY A 206 -1.12 -27.02 14.71
N GLY A 207 -0.26 -26.13 15.19
CA GLY A 207 -0.55 -24.69 15.23
C GLY A 207 -0.85 -24.10 13.85
N ALA A 208 -0.08 -24.46 12.82
CA ALA A 208 -0.34 -23.99 11.46
C ALA A 208 -1.64 -24.57 10.88
N MET A 209 -1.97 -25.84 11.18
CA MET A 209 -3.26 -26.44 10.83
C MET A 209 -4.43 -25.70 11.47
N ARG A 210 -4.29 -25.32 12.75
CA ARG A 210 -5.30 -24.53 13.48
C ARG A 210 -5.53 -23.17 12.82
N ASP A 211 -4.47 -22.46 12.44
CA ASP A 211 -4.58 -21.17 11.74
C ASP A 211 -5.36 -21.30 10.42
N LEU A 212 -5.21 -22.45 9.74
CA LEU A 212 -5.94 -22.81 8.52
C LEU A 212 -7.33 -23.41 8.76
N ARG A 213 -7.84 -23.37 10.00
CA ARG A 213 -9.13 -23.95 10.42
C ARG A 213 -9.26 -25.47 10.19
N ARG A 214 -8.13 -26.19 10.04
CA ARG A 214 -8.07 -27.66 9.93
C ARG A 214 -7.99 -28.28 11.32
N LEU A 215 -9.05 -28.06 12.11
CA LEU A 215 -9.05 -28.29 13.56
C LEU A 215 -8.86 -29.77 13.95
N ASP A 216 -9.43 -30.71 13.22
CA ASP A 216 -9.26 -32.15 13.51
C ASP A 216 -7.80 -32.60 13.33
N GLU A 217 -7.14 -32.13 12.27
CA GLU A 217 -5.73 -32.41 12.03
C GLU A 217 -4.83 -31.73 13.06
N ALA A 218 -5.16 -30.50 13.45
CA ALA A 218 -4.47 -29.80 14.54
C ALA A 218 -4.57 -30.58 15.85
N LYS A 219 -5.77 -31.09 16.19
CA LYS A 219 -6.01 -31.92 17.37
C LYS A 219 -5.21 -33.22 17.34
N ALA A 220 -5.18 -33.91 16.18
CA ALA A 220 -4.43 -35.15 16.02
C ALA A 220 -2.93 -34.94 16.23
N LEU A 221 -2.35 -33.92 15.60
CA LEU A 221 -0.93 -33.57 15.75
C LEU A 221 -0.58 -33.15 17.18
N ALA A 222 -1.45 -32.37 17.83
CA ALA A 222 -1.24 -31.97 19.22
C ALA A 222 -1.32 -33.17 20.18
N SER A 223 -2.21 -34.13 19.90
CA SER A 223 -2.31 -35.39 20.64
C SER A 223 -1.07 -36.26 20.47
N GLU A 224 -0.56 -36.41 19.24
CA GLU A 224 0.68 -37.13 18.95
C GLU A 224 1.87 -36.47 19.68
N ALA A 225 1.98 -35.14 19.61
CA ALA A 225 3.03 -34.40 20.30
C ALA A 225 2.99 -34.61 21.83
N HIS A 226 1.79 -34.56 22.42
CA HIS A 226 1.61 -34.83 23.85
C HIS A 226 2.00 -36.27 24.23
N GLN A 227 1.69 -37.26 23.38
CA GLN A 227 2.11 -38.64 23.62
C GLN A 227 3.63 -38.82 23.57
N LEU A 228 4.30 -38.14 22.64
CA LEU A 228 5.77 -38.17 22.52
C LEU A 228 6.48 -37.50 23.69
N THR A 229 5.90 -36.44 24.26
CA THR A 229 6.48 -35.68 25.37
C THR A 229 5.40 -35.25 26.36
N SER A 230 4.91 -36.18 27.17
CA SER A 230 3.77 -35.94 28.08
C SER A 230 4.04 -34.96 29.22
N SER A 231 5.31 -34.63 29.47
CA SER A 231 5.75 -33.64 30.45
C SER A 231 5.92 -32.24 29.86
N ASP A 232 5.85 -32.07 28.54
CA ASP A 232 5.90 -30.76 27.90
C ASP A 232 4.49 -30.12 27.94
N TYR A 233 4.42 -28.85 28.35
CA TYR A 233 3.16 -28.12 28.44
C TYR A 233 2.67 -27.61 27.08
N ARG A 234 3.56 -27.49 26.08
CA ARG A 234 3.24 -26.85 24.78
C ARG A 234 2.20 -27.61 23.94
N PRO A 235 2.21 -28.96 23.86
CA PRO A 235 1.13 -29.69 23.22
C PRO A 235 -0.22 -29.47 23.91
N CYS A 236 -0.22 -29.38 25.25
CA CYS A 236 -1.43 -29.13 26.04
C CYS A 236 -2.06 -27.76 25.74
N THR A 237 -1.26 -26.71 25.54
CA THR A 237 -1.82 -25.39 25.18
C THR A 237 -2.47 -25.38 23.80
N LEU A 238 -1.91 -26.12 22.83
CA LEU A 238 -2.53 -26.29 21.52
C LEU A 238 -3.83 -27.10 21.62
N LEU A 239 -3.84 -28.20 22.38
CA LEU A 239 -5.05 -29.01 22.60
C LEU A 239 -6.16 -28.16 23.24
N GLY A 240 -5.85 -27.38 24.27
CA GLY A 240 -6.81 -26.48 24.93
C GLY A 240 -7.46 -25.52 23.93
N ALA A 241 -6.64 -24.88 23.09
CA ALA A 241 -7.13 -23.96 22.07
C ALA A 241 -8.01 -24.65 21.01
N VAL A 242 -7.59 -25.82 20.50
CA VAL A 242 -8.32 -26.54 19.46
C VAL A 242 -9.65 -27.09 19.98
N HIS A 243 -9.71 -27.60 21.21
CA HIS A 243 -10.97 -28.06 21.81
C HIS A 243 -11.99 -26.93 21.98
N ILE A 244 -11.56 -25.75 22.44
CA ILE A 244 -12.44 -24.57 22.52
C ILE A 244 -12.96 -24.17 21.13
N GLU A 245 -12.10 -24.15 20.11
CA GLU A 245 -12.51 -23.79 18.75
C GLU A 245 -13.42 -24.83 18.08
N LEU A 246 -13.37 -26.08 18.54
CA LEU A 246 -14.31 -27.14 18.17
C LEU A 246 -15.63 -27.08 18.98
N GLY A 247 -15.74 -26.18 19.96
CA GLY A 247 -16.91 -26.03 20.83
C GLY A 247 -16.91 -26.89 22.10
N ASP A 248 -15.86 -27.67 22.33
CA ASP A 248 -15.68 -28.51 23.53
C ASP A 248 -14.97 -27.73 24.63
N LEU A 249 -15.71 -26.79 25.23
CA LEU A 249 -15.19 -25.92 26.28
C LEU A 249 -14.66 -26.68 27.52
N PRO A 250 -15.36 -27.72 28.04
CA PRO A 250 -14.87 -28.46 29.20
C PRO A 250 -13.49 -29.09 28.97
N ALA A 251 -13.32 -29.83 27.87
CA ALA A 251 -12.02 -30.43 27.57
C ALA A 251 -10.94 -29.38 27.31
N GLY A 252 -11.30 -28.27 26.66
CA GLY A 252 -10.39 -27.16 26.44
C GLY A 252 -9.83 -26.58 27.74
N HIS A 253 -10.68 -26.38 28.74
CA HIS A 253 -10.26 -25.93 30.08
C HIS A 253 -9.40 -26.97 30.81
N GLU A 254 -9.74 -28.26 30.73
CA GLU A 254 -8.92 -29.34 31.31
C GLU A 254 -7.50 -29.35 30.73
N TRP A 255 -7.36 -29.21 29.41
CA TRP A 255 -6.06 -29.14 28.77
C TRP A 255 -5.23 -27.92 29.16
N TYR A 256 -5.86 -26.75 29.32
CA TYR A 256 -5.16 -25.57 29.83
C TYR A 256 -4.74 -25.70 31.29
N ALA A 257 -5.58 -26.26 32.16
CA ALA A 257 -5.23 -26.53 33.56
C ALA A 257 -4.02 -27.48 33.66
N LYS A 258 -3.99 -28.50 32.78
CA LYS A 258 -2.84 -29.40 32.65
C LYS A 258 -1.58 -28.69 32.17
N ALA A 259 -1.71 -27.80 31.18
CA ALA A 259 -0.58 -26.99 30.68
C ALA A 259 0.01 -26.11 31.79
N GLU A 260 -0.83 -25.45 32.59
CA GLU A 260 -0.41 -24.62 33.72
C GLU A 260 0.34 -25.43 34.77
N THR A 261 -0.20 -26.60 35.13
CA THR A 261 0.45 -27.52 36.07
C THR A 261 1.84 -27.94 35.58
N LEU A 262 1.96 -28.32 34.31
CA LEU A 262 3.24 -28.73 33.71
C LEU A 262 4.22 -27.56 33.60
N ALA A 263 3.75 -26.34 33.28
CA ALA A 263 4.58 -25.16 33.20
C ALA A 263 5.20 -24.78 34.56
N LEU A 264 4.42 -24.88 35.64
CA LEU A 264 4.90 -24.65 37.01
C LEU A 264 5.95 -25.69 37.45
N LEU A 265 5.77 -26.95 37.07
CA LEU A 265 6.76 -28.00 37.33
C LEU A 265 8.05 -27.75 36.55
N TRP A 266 7.95 -27.33 35.29
CA TRP A 266 9.10 -26.98 34.48
C TRP A 266 9.88 -25.79 35.05
N GLN A 267 9.23 -24.75 35.57
CA GLN A 267 9.92 -23.64 36.23
C GLN A 267 10.64 -24.02 37.53
N LYS A 268 10.15 -25.05 38.25
CA LYS A 268 10.74 -25.49 39.52
C LYS A 268 11.89 -26.48 39.35
N PHE A 269 11.90 -27.24 38.26
CA PHE A 269 12.77 -28.42 38.12
C PHE A 269 13.46 -28.56 36.75
N GLY A 270 13.18 -27.67 35.79
CA GLY A 270 13.75 -27.67 34.43
C GLY A 270 14.90 -26.68 34.28
#